data_AF-A0A348PNM4-F1
#
_entry.id   AF-A0A348PNM4-F1
#
_cell.length_a   1.000
_cell.length_b   1.000
_cell.length_c   1.000
_cell.angle_alpha   90.00
_cell.angle_beta   90.00
_cell.angle_gamma   90.00
#
_symmetry.space_group_name_H-M   'P 1'
#
loop_
_entity.id
_entity.type
_entity.pdbx_description
1 polymer ?
#
loop_
_entity_poly.entity_id
_entity_poly.type
_entity_poly.pdbx_seq_one_letter_code
_entity_poly.pdbx_strand_id
1 'polypeptide(L)'
;MGYELHCLTVTDAEWQMIKTGVPFADTLESSYEGENFSYYFSFNSGFKGQLSVDYSGEDDYSSGEGFSGSLDDAHIHLDSD
;
A
#
# COMPACT_ATOMS: atom_id res chain seq x y z
N MET A 1 -4.21 -17.34 -12.17
CA MET A 1 -5.11 -16.25 -11.81
C MET A 1 -4.23 -15.24 -11.11
N GLY A 2 -3.85 -14.19 -11.83
CA GLY A 2 -2.72 -13.32 -11.50
C GLY A 2 -3.02 -12.50 -10.25
N TYR A 3 -2.31 -12.78 -9.17
CA TYR A 3 -2.15 -11.85 -8.08
C TYR A 3 -0.88 -11.07 -8.40
N GLU A 4 -1.03 -9.84 -8.86
CA GLU A 4 0.12 -8.96 -9.02
C GLU A 4 0.50 -8.37 -7.67
N LEU A 5 1.78 -8.52 -7.33
CA LEU A 5 2.35 -8.02 -6.10
C LEU A 5 2.87 -6.61 -6.38
N HIS A 6 2.20 -5.61 -5.82
CA HIS A 6 2.69 -4.23 -5.81
C HIS A 6 3.38 -3.96 -4.48
N CYS A 7 4.62 -3.50 -4.54
CA CYS A 7 5.45 -3.21 -3.36
C CYS A 7 5.67 -1.70 -3.25
N LEU A 8 5.27 -1.12 -2.12
CA LEU A 8 5.68 0.22 -1.74
C LEU A 8 7.00 0.15 -0.96
N THR A 9 8.04 0.81 -1.46
CA THR A 9 9.30 0.95 -0.73
C THR A 9 9.21 2.16 0.19
N VAL A 10 9.46 1.94 1.48
CA VAL A 10 9.56 3.01 2.49
C VAL A 10 10.96 3.05 3.07
N THR A 11 11.39 4.22 3.53
CA THR A 11 12.66 4.37 4.26
C THR A 11 12.56 3.76 5.67
N ASP A 12 13.71 3.48 6.30
CA ASP A 12 13.70 3.00 7.69
C ASP A 12 13.00 3.99 8.63
N ALA A 13 13.23 5.31 8.45
CA ALA A 13 12.60 6.33 9.28
C ALA A 13 11.06 6.29 9.18
N GLU A 14 10.51 6.17 7.96
CA GLU A 14 9.08 6.02 7.72
C GLU A 14 8.56 4.70 8.31
N TRP A 15 9.32 3.61 8.17
CA TRP A 15 8.96 2.33 8.75
C TRP A 15 8.91 2.37 10.28
N GLN A 16 9.84 3.06 10.95
CA GLN A 16 9.78 3.26 12.39
C GLN A 16 8.54 4.08 12.79
N MET A 17 8.18 5.12 12.02
CA MET A 17 6.96 5.89 12.25
C MET A 17 5.72 5.02 12.12
N ILE A 18 5.61 4.24 11.04
CA ILE A 18 4.50 3.30 10.82
C ILE A 18 4.36 2.32 11.99
N LYS A 19 5.47 1.70 12.43
CA LYS A 19 5.46 0.75 13.56
C LYS A 19 5.02 1.39 14.88
N THR A 20 5.33 2.67 15.10
CA THR A 20 4.89 3.37 16.31
C THR A 20 3.40 3.73 16.30
N GLY A 21 2.74 3.61 15.14
CA GLY A 21 1.33 3.92 14.96
C GLY A 21 1.09 5.32 14.37
N VAL A 22 2.12 5.96 13.84
CA VAL A 22 1.98 7.25 13.16
C VAL A 22 1.27 7.01 11.82
N PRO A 23 0.22 7.78 11.49
CA PRO A 23 -0.41 7.73 10.18
C PRO A 23 0.61 8.06 9.09
N PHE A 24 0.69 7.20 8.09
CA PHE A 24 1.54 7.39 6.91
C PHE A 24 0.75 6.95 5.69
N ALA A 25 0.87 7.71 4.61
CA ALA A 25 0.23 7.35 3.35
C ALA A 25 1.15 7.72 2.20
N ASP A 26 1.18 6.87 1.19
CA ASP A 26 1.96 7.09 -0.03
C ASP A 26 1.24 6.48 -1.22
N THR A 27 1.62 6.91 -2.43
CA THR A 27 0.95 6.50 -3.67
C THR A 27 1.96 5.89 -4.62
N LEU A 28 1.66 4.70 -5.11
CA LEU A 28 2.44 4.01 -6.13
C LEU A 28 1.69 4.03 -7.45
N GLU A 29 2.29 4.64 -8.47
CA GLU A 29 1.78 4.56 -9.84
C GLU A 29 2.38 3.33 -10.54
N SER A 30 1.55 2.54 -11.18
CA SER A 30 1.97 1.37 -11.95
C SER A 30 1.15 1.24 -13.23
N SER A 31 1.69 0.56 -14.24
CA SER A 31 0.97 0.28 -15.48
C SER A 31 0.81 -1.22 -15.68
N TYR A 32 -0.41 -1.64 -16.00
CA TYR A 32 -0.76 -3.04 -16.25
C TYR A 32 -1.60 -3.15 -17.51
N GLU A 33 -1.22 -4.06 -18.42
CA GLU A 33 -1.86 -4.28 -19.74
C GLU A 33 -2.09 -3.01 -20.59
N GLY A 34 -1.32 -1.94 -20.34
CA GLY A 34 -1.44 -0.65 -21.03
C GLY A 34 -2.36 0.36 -20.35
N GLU A 35 -2.95 0.01 -19.21
CA GLU A 35 -3.73 0.90 -18.35
C GLU A 35 -2.89 1.34 -17.14
N ASN A 36 -3.00 2.62 -16.76
CA ASN A 36 -2.34 3.14 -15.56
C ASN A 36 -3.23 2.95 -14.33
N PHE A 37 -2.61 2.55 -13.23
CA PHE A 37 -3.23 2.38 -11.93
C PHE A 37 -2.46 3.15 -10.88
N SER A 38 -3.19 3.85 -10.03
CA SER A 38 -2.66 4.51 -8.84
C SER A 38 -3.07 3.69 -7.63
N TYR A 39 -2.09 3.21 -6.85
CA TYR A 39 -2.30 2.46 -5.62
C TYR A 39 -2.02 3.36 -4.42
N TYR A 40 -3.02 3.55 -3.57
CA TYR A 40 -2.96 4.39 -2.38
C TYR A 40 -2.78 3.53 -1.14
N PHE A 41 -1.58 3.55 -0.59
CA PHE A 41 -1.26 2.83 0.65
C PHE A 41 -1.52 3.74 1.84
N SER A 42 -2.33 3.28 2.78
CA SER A 42 -2.68 4.00 4.01
C SER A 42 -2.36 3.14 5.23
N PHE A 43 -1.41 3.61 6.02
CA PHE A 43 -0.95 2.98 7.26
C PHE A 43 -1.51 3.71 8.47
N ASN A 44 -1.99 2.96 9.46
CA ASN A 44 -2.50 3.49 10.72
C ASN A 44 -3.62 4.55 10.59
N SER A 45 -4.39 4.54 9.50
CA SER A 45 -5.39 5.57 9.21
C SER A 45 -6.62 5.50 10.13
N GLY A 46 -7.11 4.29 10.41
CA GLY A 46 -8.20 4.05 11.36
C GLY A 46 -7.72 3.59 12.73
N PHE A 47 -6.76 2.66 12.79
CA PHE A 47 -6.17 2.18 14.04
C PHE A 47 -4.70 1.79 13.89
N LYS A 48 -3.97 1.78 15.01
CA LYS A 48 -2.56 1.37 15.03
C LYS A 48 -2.42 -0.08 14.55
N GLY A 49 -1.54 -0.28 13.58
CA GLY A 49 -1.31 -1.56 12.94
C GLY A 49 -2.17 -1.79 11.70
N GLN A 50 -3.01 -0.85 11.26
CA GLN A 50 -3.81 -1.02 10.05
C GLN A 50 -2.97 -0.76 8.79
N LEU A 51 -3.21 -1.55 7.75
CA LEU A 51 -2.86 -1.25 6.37
C LEU A 51 -4.12 -1.36 5.50
N SER A 52 -4.40 -0.30 4.74
CA SER A 52 -5.36 -0.33 3.64
C SER A 52 -4.67 0.08 2.35
N VAL A 53 -5.04 -0.58 1.26
CA VAL A 53 -4.56 -0.30 -0.09
C VAL A 53 -5.79 -0.18 -0.96
N ASP A 54 -6.02 1.02 -1.46
CA ASP A 54 -7.02 1.31 -2.46
C ASP A 54 -6.33 1.50 -3.81
N TYR A 55 -7.02 1.26 -4.91
CA TYR A 55 -6.48 1.58 -6.24
C TYR A 55 -7.51 2.29 -7.09
N SER A 56 -7.04 3.12 -8.01
CA SER A 56 -7.86 3.74 -9.05
C SER A 56 -7.21 3.53 -10.42
N GLY A 57 -8.00 3.09 -11.40
CA GLY A 57 -7.58 3.08 -12.79
C GLY A 57 -7.55 4.47 -13.42
N GLU A 58 -7.01 4.56 -14.64
CA GLU A 58 -6.89 5.78 -15.45
C GLU A 58 -8.26 6.46 -15.70
N ASP A 59 -9.31 5.67 -15.91
CA ASP A 59 -10.68 6.13 -15.85
C ASP A 59 -11.15 6.11 -14.39
N ASP A 60 -11.18 7.29 -13.75
CA ASP A 60 -11.61 7.63 -12.36
C ASP A 60 -12.89 6.92 -11.84
N TYR A 61 -13.59 6.18 -12.70
CA TYR A 61 -14.74 5.32 -12.41
C TYR A 61 -14.37 3.94 -11.86
N SER A 62 -13.12 3.51 -11.99
CA SER A 62 -12.65 2.19 -11.56
C SER A 62 -11.79 2.31 -10.30
N SER A 63 -12.44 2.56 -9.16
CA SER A 63 -11.80 2.43 -7.85
C SER A 63 -12.14 1.10 -7.19
N GLY A 64 -11.17 0.50 -6.51
CA GLY A 64 -11.34 -0.77 -5.82
C GLY A 64 -10.50 -0.86 -4.55
N GLU A 65 -10.93 -1.71 -3.63
CA GLU A 65 -10.15 -2.09 -2.46
C GLU A 65 -9.19 -3.21 -2.86
N GLY A 66 -7.89 -2.97 -2.77
CA GLY A 66 -6.85 -3.96 -3.01
C GLY A 66 -6.55 -4.80 -1.77
N PHE A 67 -6.40 -4.14 -0.62
CA PHE A 67 -6.15 -4.79 0.67
C PHE A 67 -6.73 -3.95 1.80
N SER A 68 -7.26 -4.60 2.83
CA SER A 68 -7.68 -3.93 4.06
C SER A 68 -7.53 -4.89 5.23
N GLY A 69 -6.62 -4.59 6.15
CA GLY A 69 -6.25 -5.53 7.20
C GLY A 69 -5.22 -4.99 8.17
N SER A 70 -4.64 -5.90 8.97
CA SER A 70 -3.53 -5.59 9.85
C SER A 70 -2.21 -5.62 9.07
N LEU A 71 -1.22 -4.86 9.54
CA LEU A 71 0.17 -4.96 9.10
C LEU A 71 0.76 -6.34 9.38
N ASP A 72 0.20 -7.08 10.35
CA ASP A 72 0.59 -8.47 10.64
C ASP A 72 0.16 -9.44 9.52
N ASP A 73 -0.95 -9.13 8.83
CA ASP A 73 -1.44 -9.89 7.68
C ASP A 73 -0.73 -9.49 6.37
N ALA A 74 0.02 -8.38 6.38
CA ALA A 74 0.73 -7.88 5.21
C ALA A 74 2.08 -8.59 5.03
N HIS A 75 2.43 -8.90 3.78
CA HIS A 75 3.75 -9.42 3.44
C HIS A 75 4.79 -8.31 3.50
N ILE A 76 5.50 -8.19 4.63
CA ILE A 76 6.57 -7.22 4.83
C ILE A 76 7.92 -7.87 4.47
N HIS A 77 8.61 -7.33 3.47
CA HIS A 77 9.99 -7.70 3.16
C HIS A 77 10.92 -6.60 3.71
N LEU A 78 11.83 -6.98 4.59
CA LEU A 78 12.86 -6.08 5.11
C LEU A 78 14.16 -6.37 4.34
N ASP A 79 14.52 -5.48 3.42
CA ASP A 79 15.82 -5.53 2.77
C ASP A 79 16.89 -5.26 3.85
N SER A 80 17.55 -6.34 4.27
CA SER A 80 18.61 -6.30 5.29
C SER A 80 19.94 -6.43 4.55
N ASP A 81 20.65 -5.31 4.39
CA ASP A 81 22.06 -5.31 3.99
C ASP A 81 22.93 -6.00 5.05
#